data_AF-A0A3C0NPU1-F1
#
_entry.id   AF-A0A3C0NPU1-F1
#
_cell.length_a   1.000
_cell.length_b   1.000
_cell.length_c   1.000
_cell.angle_alpha   90.00
_cell.angle_beta   90.00
_cell.angle_gamma   90.00
#
_symmetry.space_group_name_H-M   'P 1'
#
loop_
_entity.id
_entity.type
_entity.pdbx_description
1 polymer ?
#
loop_
_entity_poly.entity_id
_entity_poly.type
_entity_poly.pdbx_seq_one_letter_code
_entity_poly.pdbx_strand_id
1 'polypeptide(L)'
;MDNEQSSLFRKESVESIQSPEQLNDYMRVTNPSVWVVLIAVIVLLAGMLVWGAVARIDSFAPGVADVRNGEVVVIFDDAQVGKNVETGMMLTIGEGEYPITSVGYMEDGNVFALSSANLADGLYEARVVFRTTQVLRLLFN
;
A
#
# COMPACT_ATOMS: atom_id res chain seq x y z
N MET A 1 3.30 -90.07 -13.72
CA MET A 1 2.05 -89.81 -13.00
C MET A 1 2.34 -88.70 -11.99
N ASP A 2 2.30 -87.46 -12.49
CA ASP A 2 1.67 -86.26 -11.91
C ASP A 2 1.33 -86.25 -10.41
N ASN A 3 1.89 -85.28 -9.67
CA ASN A 3 1.15 -84.32 -8.82
C ASN A 3 2.14 -83.21 -8.33
N GLU A 4 2.21 -82.00 -8.88
CA GLU A 4 1.24 -80.88 -8.89
C GLU A 4 0.98 -80.12 -7.58
N GLN A 5 1.85 -80.13 -6.56
CA GLN A 5 1.55 -79.34 -5.35
C GLN A 5 2.52 -78.21 -5.00
N SER A 6 2.57 -77.21 -5.88
CA SER A 6 2.01 -75.86 -5.66
C SER A 6 2.24 -75.13 -4.32
N SER A 7 3.21 -75.51 -3.48
CA SER A 7 3.32 -74.94 -2.12
C SER A 7 4.72 -74.55 -1.64
N LEU A 8 5.78 -74.84 -2.39
CA LEU A 8 7.15 -74.61 -1.92
C LEU A 8 7.94 -73.82 -2.95
N PHE A 9 8.53 -72.71 -2.48
CA PHE A 9 9.32 -71.73 -3.23
C PHE A 9 8.53 -70.73 -4.07
N ARG A 10 7.23 -70.61 -3.75
CA ARG A 10 6.56 -69.32 -3.57
C ARG A 10 7.17 -68.59 -2.37
N LYS A 11 8.43 -68.19 -2.48
CA LYS A 11 9.23 -67.38 -1.54
C LYS A 11 10.54 -67.09 -2.27
N GLU A 12 10.94 -65.82 -2.33
CA GLU A 12 12.33 -65.40 -2.56
C GLU A 12 12.90 -65.22 -3.98
N SER A 13 12.12 -65.17 -5.06
CA SER A 13 12.67 -64.64 -6.34
C SER A 13 11.74 -63.70 -7.08
N VAL A 14 10.73 -63.18 -6.38
CA VAL A 14 10.11 -61.89 -6.69
C VAL A 14 10.78 -60.83 -5.79
N GLU A 15 12.11 -60.76 -5.81
CA GLU A 15 12.90 -59.83 -5.00
C GLU A 15 13.48 -58.69 -5.85
N SER A 16 12.79 -58.31 -6.93
CA SER A 16 13.24 -57.19 -7.78
C SER A 16 12.09 -56.42 -8.46
N ILE A 17 10.88 -56.42 -7.89
CA ILE A 17 9.78 -55.55 -8.39
C ILE A 17 9.11 -54.78 -7.24
N GLN A 18 9.82 -54.57 -6.13
CA GLN A 18 9.26 -53.85 -4.99
C GLN A 18 10.32 -52.98 -4.29
N SER A 19 11.06 -52.14 -5.01
CA SER A 19 11.52 -50.88 -4.42
C SER A 19 10.82 -49.66 -5.03
N PRO A 20 9.48 -49.55 -4.94
CA PRO A 20 8.80 -48.26 -4.95
C PRO A 20 8.80 -47.62 -3.55
N GLU A 21 9.64 -48.08 -2.62
CA GLU A 21 9.71 -47.54 -1.26
C GLU A 21 10.42 -46.18 -1.15
N GLN A 22 10.83 -45.58 -2.27
CA GLN A 22 11.40 -44.23 -2.27
C GLN A 22 10.72 -43.26 -3.26
N LEU A 23 9.60 -43.63 -3.89
CA LEU A 23 8.68 -42.60 -4.40
C LEU A 23 7.68 -42.16 -3.32
N ASN A 24 7.39 -43.01 -2.34
CA ASN A 24 6.43 -42.65 -1.30
C ASN A 24 6.99 -41.70 -0.23
N ASP A 25 8.30 -41.51 -0.16
CA ASP A 25 8.91 -40.58 0.81
C ASP A 25 8.94 -39.12 0.32
N TYR A 26 8.68 -38.88 -0.97
CA TYR A 26 8.28 -37.56 -1.46
C TYR A 26 6.78 -37.31 -1.27
N MET A 27 6.01 -38.41 -1.16
CA MET A 27 4.61 -38.45 -0.73
C MET A 27 4.42 -38.54 0.80
N ARG A 28 5.48 -38.37 1.59
CA ARG A 28 5.38 -37.70 2.89
C ARG A 28 5.44 -36.19 2.65
N VAL A 29 4.55 -35.76 1.75
CA VAL A 29 4.40 -34.43 1.19
C VAL A 29 4.32 -33.47 2.35
N THR A 30 5.38 -32.70 2.53
CA THR A 30 5.41 -31.49 3.35
C THR A 30 5.05 -31.75 4.82
N ASN A 31 6.08 -31.85 5.67
CA ASN A 31 5.96 -31.75 7.13
C ASN A 31 4.83 -30.76 7.47
N PRO A 32 3.79 -31.12 8.25
CA PRO A 32 2.69 -30.21 8.56
C PRO A 32 3.20 -28.87 9.15
N SER A 33 4.36 -28.90 9.80
CA SER A 33 5.12 -27.73 10.24
C SER A 33 5.46 -26.73 9.12
N VAL A 34 5.80 -27.20 7.91
CA VAL A 34 6.11 -26.33 6.76
C VAL A 34 4.84 -25.63 6.25
N TRP A 35 3.69 -26.32 6.26
CA TRP A 35 2.40 -25.70 5.93
C TRP A 35 2.02 -24.59 6.92
N VAL A 36 2.26 -24.82 8.22
CA VAL A 36 2.03 -23.81 9.26
C VAL A 36 2.95 -22.60 9.06
N VAL A 37 4.23 -22.82 8.76
CA VAL A 37 5.18 -21.72 8.46
C VAL A 37 4.78 -20.98 7.19
N LEU A 38 4.36 -21.69 6.14
CA LEU A 38 3.89 -21.09 4.89
C LEU A 38 2.66 -20.20 5.14
N ILE A 39 1.68 -20.69 5.90
CA ILE A 39 0.51 -19.91 6.29
C ILE A 39 0.93 -18.70 7.12
N ALA A 40 1.84 -18.86 8.07
CA ALA A 40 2.34 -17.74 8.88
C ALA A 40 2.98 -16.65 8.01
N VAL A 41 3.79 -17.03 7.02
CA VAL A 41 4.39 -16.10 6.06
C VAL A 41 3.31 -15.43 5.20
N ILE A 42 2.33 -16.17 4.68
CA ILE A 42 1.23 -15.61 3.89
C ILE A 42 0.42 -14.62 4.72
N VAL A 43 0.10 -14.95 5.98
CA VAL A 43 -0.63 -14.06 6.90
C VAL A 43 0.19 -12.81 7.22
N LEU A 44 1.50 -12.95 7.43
CA LEU A 44 2.39 -11.81 7.69
C LEU A 44 2.45 -10.89 6.46
N LEU A 45 2.62 -11.45 5.26
CA LEU A 45 2.60 -10.70 4.01
C LEU A 45 1.26 -10.02 3.77
N ALA A 46 0.14 -10.74 3.95
CA ALA A 46 -1.19 -10.17 3.83
C ALA A 46 -1.42 -9.05 4.86
N GLY A 47 -0.98 -9.25 6.10
CA GLY A 47 -1.01 -8.24 7.15
C GLY A 47 -0.19 -7.00 6.78
N MET A 48 1.00 -7.17 6.23
CA MET A 48 1.85 -6.07 5.76
C MET A 48 1.24 -5.35 4.55
N LEU A 49 0.62 -6.07 3.62
CA LEU A 49 -0.07 -5.49 2.46
C LEU A 49 -1.31 -4.71 2.87
N VAL A 50 -2.15 -5.29 3.75
CA VAL A 50 -3.33 -4.62 4.30
C VAL A 50 -2.91 -3.42 5.14
N TRP A 51 -1.90 -3.58 6.00
CA TRP A 51 -1.36 -2.48 6.80
C TRP A 51 -0.79 -1.38 5.91
N GLY A 52 -0.01 -1.71 4.87
CA GLY A 52 0.54 -0.74 3.94
C GLY A 52 -0.53 -0.04 3.10
N ALA A 53 -1.60 -0.74 2.72
CA ALA A 53 -2.73 -0.15 2.01
C ALA A 53 -3.63 0.72 2.92
N VAL A 54 -3.72 0.39 4.21
CA VAL A 54 -4.51 1.12 5.21
C VAL A 54 -3.70 2.22 5.89
N ALA A 55 -2.37 2.16 5.86
CA ALA A 55 -1.47 3.21 6.32
C ALA A 55 -1.68 4.46 5.45
N ARG A 56 -2.63 5.29 5.88
CA ARG A 56 -2.84 6.61 5.32
C ARG A 56 -1.69 7.47 5.77
N ILE A 57 -0.82 7.83 4.83
CA ILE A 57 0.02 9.00 5.02
C ILE A 57 -0.90 10.16 4.67
N ASP A 58 -1.49 10.77 5.70
CA ASP A 58 -2.19 12.04 5.55
C ASP A 58 -1.13 13.08 5.18
N SER A 59 -0.87 13.21 3.88
CA SER A 59 -0.01 14.27 3.37
C SER A 59 -0.77 15.59 3.47
N PHE A 60 -0.17 16.58 4.11
CA PHE A 60 -0.64 17.96 4.09
C PHE A 60 0.52 18.86 3.64
N ALA A 61 0.20 19.93 2.90
CA ALA A 61 1.15 20.99 2.61
C ALA A 61 1.03 22.08 3.68
N PRO A 62 1.98 22.19 4.62
CA PRO A 62 2.05 23.36 5.48
C PRO A 62 2.50 24.58 4.67
N GLY A 63 1.98 25.74 5.03
CA GLY A 63 2.36 27.01 4.46
C GLY A 63 1.81 28.19 5.25
N VAL A 64 2.16 29.39 4.79
CA VAL A 64 1.68 30.65 5.37
C VAL A 64 0.64 31.26 4.44
N ALA A 65 -0.53 31.59 5.00
CA ALA A 65 -1.58 32.34 4.32
C ALA A 65 -1.51 33.82 4.67
N ASP A 66 -1.40 34.68 3.67
CA ASP A 66 -1.63 36.12 3.78
C ASP A 66 -3.04 36.43 3.27
N VAL A 67 -3.91 36.94 4.15
CA VAL A 67 -5.28 37.33 3.82
C VAL A 67 -5.32 38.85 3.66
N ARG A 68 -5.75 39.31 2.48
CA ARG A 68 -5.93 40.73 2.18
C ARG A 68 -7.22 40.96 1.37
N ASN A 69 -8.10 41.82 1.87
CA ASN A 69 -9.36 42.18 1.21
C ASN A 69 -10.24 40.97 0.86
N GLY A 70 -10.19 39.90 1.65
CA GLY A 70 -10.94 38.65 1.42
C GLY A 70 -10.32 37.70 0.38
N GLU A 71 -9.15 38.05 -0.16
CA GLU A 71 -8.31 37.17 -0.96
C GLU A 71 -7.23 36.56 -0.07
N VAL A 72 -7.04 35.25 -0.20
CA VAL A 72 -6.03 34.49 0.53
C VAL A 72 -4.96 34.06 -0.45
N VAL A 73 -3.72 34.41 -0.15
CA VAL A 73 -2.54 33.92 -0.86
C VAL A 73 -1.77 32.99 0.07
N VAL A 74 -1.60 31.74 -0.33
CA VAL A 74 -0.84 30.74 0.44
C VAL A 74 0.49 30.48 -0.24
N ILE A 75 1.57 30.58 0.53
CA ILE A 75 2.91 30.17 0.12
C ILE A 75 3.28 28.93 0.92
N PHE A 76 3.67 27.86 0.23
CA PHE A 76 4.03 26.59 0.85
C PHE A 76 5.48 26.59 1.33
N ASP A 77 5.74 25.97 2.48
CA ASP A 77 7.09 25.87 3.04
C ASP A 77 8.01 24.98 2.18
N ASP A 78 7.42 23.99 1.51
CA ASP A 78 8.10 23.08 0.60
C ASP A 78 7.49 23.17 -0.80
N ALA A 79 8.28 23.64 -1.76
CA ALA A 79 7.87 23.78 -3.16
C ALA A 79 7.51 22.45 -3.83
N GLN A 80 8.14 21.33 -3.45
CA GLN A 80 7.83 20.01 -4.00
C GLN A 80 6.50 19.47 -3.46
N VAL A 81 6.17 19.79 -2.22
CA VAL A 81 4.86 19.47 -1.64
C VAL A 81 3.79 20.37 -2.24
N GLY A 82 4.06 21.67 -2.37
CA GLY A 82 3.17 22.65 -3.01
C GLY A 82 2.82 22.31 -4.46
N LYS A 83 3.70 21.65 -5.21
CA LYS A 83 3.41 21.16 -6.58
C LYS A 83 2.27 20.17 -6.69
N ASN A 84 1.94 19.47 -5.60
CA ASN A 84 0.82 18.55 -5.59
C ASN A 84 -0.52 19.28 -5.34
N VAL A 85 -0.50 20.59 -5.09
CA VAL A 85 -1.70 21.38 -4.81
C VAL A 85 -2.41 21.69 -6.11
N GLU A 86 -3.70 21.36 -6.15
CA GLU A 86 -4.57 21.59 -7.29
C GLU A 86 -5.79 22.43 -6.91
N THR A 87 -6.35 23.11 -7.89
CA THR A 87 -7.62 23.83 -7.75
C THR A 87 -8.72 22.87 -7.28
N GLY A 88 -9.53 23.31 -6.31
CA GLY A 88 -10.59 22.52 -5.70
C GLY A 88 -10.18 21.73 -4.45
N MET A 89 -8.89 21.71 -4.09
CA MET A 89 -8.46 21.21 -2.78
C MET A 89 -8.93 22.14 -1.65
N MET A 90 -9.07 21.58 -0.44
CA MET A 90 -9.49 22.35 0.73
C MET A 90 -8.27 22.86 1.49
N LEU A 91 -8.20 24.18 1.58
CA LEU A 91 -7.28 24.93 2.41
C LEU A 91 -7.90 25.12 3.79
N THR A 92 -7.22 24.65 4.84
CA THR A 92 -7.60 24.89 6.23
C THR A 92 -6.81 26.07 6.77
N ILE A 93 -7.51 27.10 7.25
CA ILE A 93 -6.93 28.27 7.92
C ILE A 93 -7.60 28.40 9.28
N GLY A 94 -6.85 28.15 10.37
CA GLY A 94 -7.44 28.06 11.70
C GLY A 94 -8.50 26.95 11.79
N GLU A 95 -9.75 27.32 12.06
CA GLU A 95 -10.92 26.43 12.11
C GLU A 95 -11.74 26.41 10.80
N GLY A 96 -11.39 27.26 9.83
CA GLY A 96 -12.13 27.42 8.58
C GLY A 96 -11.55 26.59 7.44
N GLU A 97 -12.42 25.98 6.62
CA GLU A 97 -12.06 25.30 5.38
C GLU A 97 -12.51 26.13 4.17
N TYR A 98 -11.59 26.40 3.25
CA TYR A 98 -11.81 27.20 2.05
C TYR A 98 -11.32 26.47 0.81
N PRO A 99 -12.08 26.45 -0.30
CA PRO A 99 -11.61 25.83 -1.53
C PRO A 99 -10.51 26.67 -2.18
N ILE A 100 -9.49 26.02 -2.69
CA ILE A 100 -8.47 26.67 -3.53
C ILE A 100 -9.11 26.99 -4.88
N THR A 101 -9.10 28.27 -5.24
CA THR A 101 -9.70 28.78 -6.48
C THR A 101 -8.70 28.79 -7.64
N SER A 102 -7.41 28.93 -7.33
CA SER A 102 -6.35 28.93 -8.33
C SER A 102 -5.01 28.52 -7.72
N VAL A 103 -4.12 27.99 -8.55
CA VAL A 103 -2.74 27.64 -8.19
C VAL A 103 -1.82 28.21 -9.26
N GLY A 104 -0.72 28.84 -8.84
CA GLY A 104 0.27 29.43 -9.73
C GLY A 104 1.69 29.07 -9.31
N TYR A 105 2.62 29.31 -10.23
CA TYR A 105 4.06 29.09 -10.04
C TYR A 105 4.76 30.45 -10.07
N MET A 106 5.61 30.72 -9.08
CA MET A 106 6.52 31.86 -9.07
C MET A 106 7.78 31.54 -9.90
N GLU A 107 8.47 32.58 -10.36
CA GLU A 107 9.72 32.45 -11.14
C GLU A 107 10.86 31.78 -10.38
N ASP A 108 10.80 31.80 -9.05
CA ASP A 108 11.74 31.13 -8.14
C ASP A 108 11.47 29.62 -7.98
N GLY A 109 10.38 29.11 -8.60
CA GLY A 109 9.97 27.70 -8.53
C GLY A 109 9.05 27.37 -7.36
N ASN A 110 8.68 28.35 -6.52
CA ASN A 110 7.71 28.18 -5.45
C ASN A 110 6.28 28.17 -6.00
N VAL A 111 5.42 27.38 -5.36
CA VAL A 111 3.99 27.31 -5.70
C VAL A 111 3.23 28.21 -4.76
N PHE A 112 2.24 28.93 -5.28
CA PHE A 112 1.28 29.66 -4.48
C PHE A 112 -0.15 29.24 -4.82
N ALA A 113 -1.02 29.22 -3.82
CA ALA A 113 -2.43 28.95 -3.99
C ALA A 113 -3.25 30.18 -3.61
N LEU A 114 -4.31 30.42 -4.37
CA LEU A 114 -5.29 31.47 -4.13
C LEU A 114 -6.56 30.85 -3.59
N SER A 115 -7.15 31.49 -2.60
CA SER A 115 -8.48 31.15 -2.09
C SER A 115 -9.23 32.43 -1.75
N SER A 116 -10.55 32.35 -1.61
CA SER A 116 -11.37 33.47 -1.15
C SER A 116 -11.97 33.10 0.19
N ALA A 117 -11.61 33.85 1.22
CA ALA A 117 -12.06 33.61 2.56
C ALA A 117 -12.51 34.93 3.20
N ASN A 118 -13.66 34.91 3.85
CA ASN A 118 -14.16 36.06 4.60
C ASN A 118 -13.51 36.07 6.00
N LEU A 119 -12.20 36.29 6.03
CA LEU A 119 -11.41 36.48 7.25
C LEU A 119 -10.95 37.93 7.35
N ALA A 120 -10.68 38.38 8.57
CA ALA A 120 -9.99 39.64 8.80
C ALA A 120 -8.56 39.58 8.22
N ASP A 121 -8.12 40.69 7.64
CA ASP A 121 -6.77 40.80 7.07
C ASP A 121 -5.70 40.44 8.11
N GLY A 122 -4.75 39.59 7.73
CA GLY A 122 -3.75 39.07 8.63
C GLY A 122 -2.97 37.87 8.07
N LEU A 123 -1.90 37.51 8.78
CA LEU A 123 -1.10 36.32 8.51
C LEU A 123 -1.62 35.16 9.35
N TYR A 124 -1.88 34.04 8.69
CA TYR A 124 -2.41 32.83 9.32
C TYR A 124 -1.58 31.62 8.90
N GLU A 125 -1.51 30.62 9.77
CA GLU A 125 -1.01 29.30 9.38
C GLU A 125 -2.04 28.62 8.47
N ALA A 126 -1.57 28.14 7.33
CA ALA A 126 -2.36 27.45 6.34
C ALA A 126 -1.92 25.99 6.22
N ARG A 127 -2.91 25.09 6.12
CA ARG A 127 -2.69 23.67 5.85
C ARG A 127 -3.57 23.26 4.70
N VAL A 128 -2.98 22.88 3.58
CA VAL A 128 -3.74 22.27 2.48
C VAL A 128 -3.74 20.78 2.70
N VAL A 129 -4.94 20.22 2.91
CA VAL A 129 -5.12 18.79 3.10
C VAL A 129 -5.24 18.14 1.72
N PHE A 130 -4.24 17.35 1.34
CA PHE A 130 -4.37 16.50 0.18
C PHE A 130 -5.29 15.34 0.53
N ARG A 131 -6.45 15.22 -0.13
CA ARG A 131 -7.16 13.93 -0.16
C ARG A 131 -6.40 12.98 -1.08
N THR A 132 -5.23 12.51 -0.66
CA THR A 132 -4.56 11.39 -1.32
C THR A 132 -5.34 10.13 -0.97
N THR A 133 -6.11 9.64 -1.94
CA THR A 133 -6.72 8.32 -1.81
C THR A 133 -6.28 7.42 -2.97
N GLN A 134 -5.82 6.23 -2.55
CA GLN A 134 -5.66 4.97 -3.28
C GLN A 134 -4.33 4.75 -4.03
N VAL A 135 -3.36 4.25 -3.25
CA VAL A 135 -2.14 3.53 -3.67
C VAL A 135 -2.41 2.50 -4.78
N LEU A 136 -3.63 1.96 -4.85
CA LEU A 136 -4.02 0.98 -5.86
C LEU A 136 -4.04 1.54 -7.29
N ARG A 137 -4.26 2.85 -7.49
CA ARG A 137 -4.21 3.46 -8.84
C ARG A 137 -2.79 3.49 -9.43
N LEU A 138 -1.74 3.47 -8.61
CA LEU A 138 -0.35 3.39 -9.09
C LEU A 138 0.02 2.03 -9.68
N LEU A 139 -0.72 0.97 -9.34
CA LEU A 139 -0.51 -0.38 -9.88
C LEU A 139 -1.36 -0.68 -11.13
N PHE A 140 -2.32 0.17 -11.46
CA PHE A 140 -3.25 -0.02 -12.57
C PHE A 140 -3.27 1.19 -13.52
N ASN A 141 -2.11 1.77 -13.80
CA ASN A 141 -1.95 2.75 -14.88
C ASN A 141 -2.11 2.08 -16.25
#